data_AF-A0A6A0BBV6-F1
#
_entry.id   AF-A0A6A0BBV6-F1
#
_cell.length_a   1.000
_cell.length_b   1.000
_cell.length_c   1.000
_cell.angle_alpha   90.00
_cell.angle_beta   90.00
_cell.angle_gamma   90.00
#
_symmetry.space_group_name_H-M   'P 1'
#
loop_
_entity.id
_entity.type
_entity.pdbx_description
1 polymer ?
#
loop_
_entity_poly.entity_id
_entity_poly.type
_entity_poly.pdbx_seq_one_letter_code
_entity_poly.pdbx_strand_id
1 'polypeptide(L)' 'MATDVAARGIDVADIAVVYNFDLPDTVAPYTHRIGRTARFEKIGKAISLVSTAVRLC' A
#
# COMPACT_ATOMS: atom_id res chain seq x y z
N MET A 1 -9.32 4.76 -2.15
CA MET A 1 -9.00 5.82 -3.11
C MET A 1 -8.67 7.09 -2.31
N ALA A 2 -7.39 7.35 -2.11
CA ALA A 2 -6.90 8.65 -1.69
C ALA A 2 -6.25 9.22 -2.96
N THR A 3 -6.93 10.15 -3.61
CA THR A 3 -6.37 10.92 -4.72
C THR A 3 -5.25 11.79 -4.17
N ASP A 4 -4.13 11.89 -4.90
CA ASP A 4 -2.87 12.55 -4.54
C ASP A 4 -2.97 13.99 -3.98
N VAL A 5 -4.17 14.59 -4.01
CA VAL A 5 -4.53 15.85 -3.35
C VAL A 5 -4.48 15.77 -1.82
N ALA A 6 -4.69 14.59 -1.20
CA ALA A 6 -4.75 14.45 0.26
C ALA A 6 -3.40 14.10 0.94
N ALA A 7 -2.34 13.82 0.17
CA ALA A 7 -1.09 13.27 0.70
C ALA A 7 -0.01 14.33 1.02
N ARG A 8 -0.20 15.58 0.62
CA ARG A 8 0.72 16.68 0.96
C ARG A 8 0.36 17.25 2.33
N GLY A 9 0.99 16.71 3.38
CA GLY A 9 0.92 17.27 4.75
C GLY A 9 0.24 16.39 5.79
N ILE A 10 -0.25 15.20 5.42
CA ILE A 10 -0.82 14.23 6.37
C ILE A 10 0.16 13.05 6.50
N ASP A 11 0.84 12.96 7.64
CA ASP A 11 1.56 11.76 8.06
C ASP A 11 0.52 10.76 8.57
N VAL A 12 -0.03 9.93 7.68
CA VAL A 12 -0.91 8.81 8.09
C VAL A 12 -0.03 7.69 8.63
N ALA A 13 0.51 7.89 9.82
CA ALA A 13 1.02 6.79 10.61
C ALA A 13 -0.16 5.92 11.07
N ASP A 14 0.06 4.60 11.16
CA ASP A 14 -0.89 3.65 11.76
C ASP A 14 -2.16 3.34 10.92
N ILE A 15 -1.97 3.11 9.61
CA ILE A 15 -3.06 2.70 8.72
C ILE A 15 -3.52 1.27 9.08
N ALA A 16 -4.82 1.02 9.24
CA ALA A 16 -5.34 -0.31 9.52
C ALA A 16 -5.31 -1.25 8.29
N VAL A 17 -5.60 -0.71 7.09
CA VAL A 17 -5.64 -1.47 5.83
C VAL A 17 -5.07 -0.66 4.67
N VAL A 18 -4.18 -1.26 3.89
CA VAL A 18 -3.61 -0.73 2.64
C VAL A 18 -4.22 -1.49 1.46
N TYR A 19 -4.78 -0.75 0.49
CA TYR A 19 -5.29 -1.31 -0.77
C TYR A 19 -4.40 -0.87 -1.93
N ASN A 20 -3.72 -1.82 -2.58
CA ASN A 20 -2.98 -1.57 -3.81
C ASN A 20 -3.89 -1.84 -5.01
N PHE A 21 -4.26 -0.79 -5.73
CA PHE A 21 -5.01 -0.91 -6.99
C PHE A 21 -4.10 -1.33 -8.14
N ASP A 22 -2.88 -0.79 -8.16
CA ASP A 22 -1.83 -1.17 -9.10
C ASP A 22 -0.60 -1.63 -8.31
N LEU A 23 -0.10 -2.82 -8.68
CA LEU A 23 1.14 -3.34 -8.14
C LEU A 23 2.32 -2.57 -8.72
N PRO A 24 3.28 -2.12 -7.89
CA PRO A 24 4.49 -1.52 -8.42
C PRO A 24 5.38 -2.58 -9.08
N ASP A 25 6.16 -2.16 -10.08
CA ASP A 25 7.00 -3.06 -10.89
C ASP A 25 8.15 -3.72 -10.11
N THR A 26 8.42 -3.25 -8.89
CA THR A 26 9.54 -3.72 -8.06
C THR A 26 9.11 -3.93 -6.61
N VAL A 27 9.83 -4.81 -5.91
CA VAL A 27 9.51 -5.19 -4.52
C VAL A 27 9.77 -4.05 -3.53
N ALA A 28 10.80 -3.23 -3.76
CA ALA A 28 11.15 -2.13 -2.85
C ALA A 28 10.00 -1.11 -2.60
N PRO A 29 9.36 -0.54 -3.63
CA PRO A 29 8.21 0.34 -3.45
C PRO A 29 6.98 -0.40 -2.91
N TYR A 30 6.82 -1.70 -3.18
CA TYR A 30 5.76 -2.50 -2.57
C TYR A 30 5.92 -2.55 -1.04
N THR A 31 7.12 -2.90 -0.56
CA THR A 31 7.44 -2.96 0.87
C THR A 31 7.26 -1.61 1.56
N HIS A 32 7.66 -0.51 0.92
CA HIS A 32 7.44 0.84 1.46
C HIS A 32 5.96 1.23 1.58
N ARG A 33 5.10 0.79 0.65
CA ARG A 33 3.65 1.04 0.70
C ARG A 33 2.98 0.28 1.83
N ILE A 34 3.25 -1.03 1.95
CA ILE A 34 2.65 -1.84 3.02
C ILE A 34 3.24 -1.51 4.40
N GLY A 35 4.46 -0.98 4.47
CA GLY A 35 5.10 -0.54 5.72
C GLY A 35 4.43 0.65 6.41
N ARG A 36 3.32 1.17 5.87
CA ARG A 36 2.46 2.19 6.51
C ARG A 36 1.38 1.58 7.41
N THR A 37 1.18 0.26 7.34
CA THR A 37 0.31 -0.52 8.23
C THR A 37 1.15 -1.43 9.15
N ALA A 38 0.50 -2.14 10.07
CA ALA A 38 1.11 -3.13 10.97
C ALA A 38 2.30 -2.63 11.82
N ARG A 39 2.22 -1.40 12.35
CA ARG A 39 3.24 -0.83 13.24
C ARG A 39 2.85 -1.05 14.71
N PHE A 40 3.83 -1.11 15.61
CA PHE A 40 3.62 -1.22 17.06
C PHE A 40 2.75 -2.42 17.48
N GLU A 41 3.07 -3.62 16.99
CA GLU A 41 2.36 -4.88 17.29
C GLU A 41 0.88 -4.92 16.86
N LYS A 42 0.41 -3.90 16.13
CA LYS A 42 -0.94 -3.89 15.58
C LYS A 42 -1.01 -4.77 14.34
N ILE A 43 -2.15 -5.43 14.16
CA ILE A 43 -2.44 -6.19 12.96
C ILE A 43 -2.79 -5.21 11.84
N GLY A 44 -1.98 -5.18 10.80
CA GLY A 44 -2.25 -4.46 9.56
C GLY A 44 -2.59 -5.39 8.42
N LYS A 45 -3.47 -4.96 7.51
CA LYS A 45 -3.80 -5.74 6.31
C LYS A 45 -3.34 -5.00 5.06
N ALA A 46 -2.71 -5.71 4.14
CA ALA A 46 -2.41 -5.20 2.80
C ALA A 46 -3.11 -6.09 1.76
N ILE A 47 -3.94 -5.49 0.93
CA ILE A 47 -4.71 -6.18 -0.12
C ILE A 47 -4.28 -5.60 -1.46
N SER A 48 -3.76 -6.45 -2.34
CA SER A 48 -3.36 -6.06 -3.69
C SER A 48 -4.33 -6.64 -4.69
N LEU A 49 -4.88 -5.79 -5.54
CA LEU A 49 -5.74 -6.18 -6.65
C LEU A 49 -4.85 -6.52 -7.84
N VAL A 50 -5.00 -7.73 -8.37
CA VAL A 50 -4.20 -8.21 -9.51
C VAL A 50 -5.17 -8.64 -10.59
N SER A 51 -5.00 -8.13 -11.81
CA SER A 51 -5.73 -8.60 -12.98
C SER A 51 -4.89 -9.63 -13.73
N THR A 52 -5.53 -10.57 -14.41
CA THR A 52 -4.88 -11.63 -15.19
C THR A 52 -3.98 -11.09 -16.31
N ALA A 53 -4.13 -9.81 -16.68
CA ALA A 53 -3.30 -9.13 -17.67
C ALA A 53 -1.90 -8.75 -17.15
N VAL A 54 -1.71 -8.64 -15.82
CA VAL A 54 -0.42 -8.30 -15.23
C VAL A 54 0.33 -9.59 -14.94
N ARG A 55 1.16 -10.00 -15.90
CA ARG A 55 2.12 -11.09 -15.73
C ARG A 55 3.27 -10.58 -14.86
N LEU A 56 3.32 -11.00 -13.60
CA LEU A 56 4.48 -10.81 -12.74
C LEU A 56 5.68 -11.53 -13.39
N CYS A 57 6.73 -10.77 -13.68
CA CYS A 57 8.04 -11.30 -14.09
C CYS A 57 8.77 -11.85 -12.87
#